data_AF-A0A2D6MFB8-F1
#
_entry.id   AF-A0A2D6MFB8-F1
#
_cell.length_a   1.000
_cell.length_b   1.000
_cell.length_c   1.000
_cell.angle_alpha   90.00
_cell.angle_beta   90.00
_cell.angle_gamma   90.00
#
_symmetry.space_group_name_H-M   'P 1'
#
loop_
_entity.id
_entity.type
_entity.pdbx_description
1 polymer ?
#
loop_
_entity_poly.entity_id
_entity_poly.type
_entity_poly.pdbx_seq_one_letter_code
_entity_poly.pdbx_strand_id
1 'polypeptide(L)'
;MKEILTVLQNFILADDVRVKHFLSDKGISCTAKVLGNIEWVVNYKRNDDNYLIAKEKYDELLPYWREHRIIEDDNFTWAKSTLELLEQVKTPYVFYLIEDRMFYQTTEEEFTKVMQDVHDNDIGFFLIGKIPKYGLVKHPLACQDVGVPPYEYETDNIYFYEGKNAPPYPISNDAIYRVDVLKKSLERIINTHEKIPRVLEYGGPNWYRRDWPEMKHAVPKNHIITSDDDSDHELGK
;
A
#
# COMPACT_ATOMS: atom_id res chain seq x y z
N MET A 1 13.09 -6.74 -8.21
CA MET A 1 12.07 -5.74 -7.81
C MET A 1 11.42 -5.02 -8.99
N LYS A 2 12.18 -4.40 -9.91
CA LYS A 2 11.64 -3.62 -11.07
C LYS A 2 10.65 -4.37 -11.98
N GLU A 3 10.82 -5.68 -12.14
CA GLU A 3 9.91 -6.52 -12.94
C GLU A 3 8.70 -7.04 -12.14
N ILE A 4 8.74 -6.90 -10.81
CA ILE A 4 7.73 -7.44 -9.88
C ILE A 4 6.73 -6.35 -9.46
N LEU A 5 7.21 -5.12 -9.24
CA LEU A 5 6.48 -4.08 -8.54
C LEU A 5 6.46 -2.76 -9.32
N THR A 6 5.27 -2.16 -9.44
CA THR A 6 5.07 -0.76 -9.81
C THR A 6 4.48 0.01 -8.62
N VAL A 7 4.93 1.23 -8.38
CA VAL A 7 4.27 2.14 -7.43
C VAL A 7 3.14 2.85 -8.15
N LEU A 8 1.95 2.81 -7.55
CA LEU A 8 0.79 3.56 -7.99
C LEU A 8 0.48 4.59 -6.92
N GLN A 9 0.47 5.86 -7.30
CA GLN A 9 0.18 6.95 -6.39
C GLN A 9 -0.90 7.85 -6.97
N ASN A 10 -2.02 7.94 -6.25
CA ASN A 10 -3.17 8.76 -6.62
C ASN A 10 -3.47 9.67 -5.43
N PHE A 11 -2.96 10.91 -5.46
CA PHE A 11 -2.81 11.71 -4.25
C PHE A 11 -2.99 13.21 -4.47
N ILE A 12 -2.97 13.96 -3.37
CA ILE A 12 -3.03 15.42 -3.34
C ILE A 12 -2.28 15.95 -2.10
N LEU A 13 -1.51 17.02 -2.26
CA LEU A 13 -0.97 17.77 -1.13
C LEU A 13 -1.97 18.89 -0.77
N ALA A 14 -2.91 18.58 0.12
CA ALA A 14 -4.07 19.43 0.38
C ALA A 14 -3.79 20.65 1.27
N ASP A 15 -2.66 20.68 1.98
CA ASP A 15 -2.30 21.73 2.94
C ASP A 15 -0.77 21.83 3.11
N ASP A 16 -0.33 22.91 3.74
CA ASP A 16 1.09 23.19 3.97
C ASP A 16 1.79 22.14 4.85
N VAL A 17 1.05 21.43 5.71
CA VAL A 17 1.63 20.40 6.57
C VAL A 17 2.02 19.20 5.72
N ARG A 18 1.14 18.75 4.82
CA ARG A 18 1.44 17.71 3.84
C ARG A 18 2.58 18.09 2.92
N VAL A 19 2.62 19.34 2.43
CA VAL A 19 3.74 19.82 1.59
C VAL A 19 5.06 19.74 2.36
N LYS A 20 5.10 20.20 3.61
CA LYS A 20 6.30 20.12 4.45
C LYS A 20 6.73 18.68 4.72
N HIS A 21 5.78 17.80 5.03
CA HIS A 21 6.05 16.38 5.23
C HIS A 21 6.65 15.75 3.96
N PHE A 22 5.98 15.93 2.83
CA PHE A 22 6.41 15.42 1.52
C PHE A 22 7.85 15.84 1.18
N LEU A 23 8.20 17.11 1.41
CA LEU A 23 9.54 17.66 1.13
C LEU A 23 10.61 17.29 2.16
N SER A 24 10.23 16.77 3.32
CA SER A 24 11.18 16.43 4.37
C SER A 24 12.03 15.20 4.01
N ASP A 25 13.11 14.98 4.76
CA ASP A 25 13.92 13.75 4.65
C ASP A 25 13.12 12.48 4.99
N LYS A 26 11.99 12.65 5.68
CA LYS A 26 11.04 11.61 6.04
C LYS A 26 9.96 11.37 4.98
N GLY A 27 9.75 12.30 4.05
CA GLY A 27 8.76 12.19 2.98
C GLY A 27 9.27 11.39 1.77
N ILE A 28 9.04 11.90 0.56
CA ILE A 28 9.37 11.18 -0.68
C ILE A 28 10.86 10.81 -0.78
N SER A 29 11.75 11.62 -0.18
CA SER A 29 13.19 11.38 -0.17
C SER A 29 13.57 10.06 0.49
N CYS A 30 12.88 9.62 1.55
CA CYS A 30 13.16 8.31 2.15
C CYS A 30 12.64 7.17 1.27
N THR A 31 11.46 7.36 0.69
CA THR A 31 10.79 6.39 -0.18
C THR A 31 11.57 6.16 -1.47
N ALA A 32 12.14 7.21 -2.06
CA ALA A 32 12.99 7.13 -3.25
C ALA A 32 14.28 6.32 -3.00
N LYS A 33 14.82 6.28 -1.77
CA LYS A 33 16.00 5.45 -1.45
C LYS A 33 15.71 3.94 -1.53
N VAL A 34 14.45 3.54 -1.37
CA VAL A 34 14.01 2.14 -1.41
C VAL A 34 13.36 1.79 -2.75
N LEU A 35 12.59 2.72 -3.32
CA LEU A 35 11.74 2.50 -4.50
C LEU A 35 12.12 3.38 -5.71
N GLY A 36 13.24 4.08 -5.69
CA GLY A 36 13.63 4.99 -6.79
C GLY A 36 13.94 4.28 -8.11
N ASN A 37 14.31 2.99 -8.03
CA ASN A 37 14.69 2.19 -9.19
C ASN A 37 13.52 1.42 -9.85
N ILE A 38 12.29 1.58 -9.36
CA ILE A 38 11.08 0.94 -9.91
C ILE A 38 10.18 1.94 -10.63
N GLU A 39 9.24 1.47 -11.44
CA GLU A 39 8.31 2.34 -12.14
C GLU A 39 7.33 2.99 -11.15
N TRP A 40 7.11 4.30 -11.32
CA TRP A 40 6.06 5.05 -10.62
C TRP A 40 5.03 5.55 -11.62
N VAL A 41 3.75 5.23 -11.39
CA VAL A 41 2.62 5.79 -12.13
C VAL A 41 1.84 6.69 -11.19
N VAL A 42 1.84 7.99 -11.52
CA VAL A 42 1.40 9.03 -10.59
C VAL A 42 0.24 9.81 -11.20
N ASN A 43 -0.83 9.96 -10.43
CA ASN A 43 -1.86 10.96 -10.65
C ASN A 43 -1.85 11.93 -9.49
N TYR A 44 -1.57 13.19 -9.80
CA TYR A 44 -1.75 14.28 -8.87
C TYR A 44 -3.09 14.93 -9.13
N LYS A 45 -3.93 15.00 -8.09
CA LYS A 45 -5.33 15.37 -8.21
C LYS A 45 -5.58 16.79 -8.77
N ARG A 46 -4.75 17.77 -8.41
CA ARG A 46 -4.97 19.19 -8.74
C ARG A 46 -3.86 19.79 -9.60
N ASN A 47 -4.19 20.81 -10.38
CA ASN A 47 -3.18 21.59 -11.08
C ASN A 47 -3.00 22.94 -10.37
N ASP A 48 -2.21 22.94 -9.31
CA ASP A 48 -1.91 24.09 -8.46
C ASP A 48 -0.41 24.18 -8.15
N ASP A 49 0.00 25.14 -7.32
CA ASP A 49 1.42 25.33 -6.99
C ASP A 49 2.02 24.09 -6.29
N ASN A 50 1.22 23.33 -5.55
CA ASN A 50 1.67 22.12 -4.88
C ASN A 50 1.96 20.97 -5.88
N TYR A 51 1.28 20.93 -7.03
CA TYR A 51 1.62 20.02 -8.11
C TYR A 51 3.02 20.31 -8.68
N LEU A 52 3.36 21.58 -8.92
CA LEU A 52 4.68 21.95 -9.44
C LEU A 52 5.80 21.54 -8.49
N ILE A 53 5.58 21.75 -7.17
CA ILE A 53 6.49 21.32 -6.11
C ILE A 53 6.67 19.80 -6.12
N ALA A 54 5.57 19.04 -6.18
CA ALA A 54 5.62 17.58 -6.20
C ALA A 54 6.35 17.05 -7.45
N LYS A 55 6.04 17.63 -8.62
CA LYS A 55 6.65 17.28 -9.90
C LYS A 55 8.15 17.52 -9.91
N GLU A 56 8.60 18.70 -9.46
CA GLU A 56 10.03 19.02 -9.37
C GLU A 56 10.77 17.98 -8.50
N LYS A 57 10.16 17.60 -7.37
CA LYS A 57 10.77 16.61 -6.48
C LYS A 57 10.82 15.20 -7.08
N TYR A 58 9.83 14.83 -7.90
CA TYR A 58 9.83 13.53 -8.60
C TYR A 58 10.85 13.51 -9.73
N ASP A 59 10.96 14.59 -10.50
CA ASP A 59 11.99 14.76 -11.54
C ASP A 59 13.41 14.69 -10.93
N GLU A 60 13.61 15.17 -9.70
CA GLU A 60 14.86 15.06 -8.97
C GLU A 60 15.17 13.61 -8.51
N LEU A 61 14.19 12.92 -7.94
CA LEU A 61 14.42 11.70 -7.15
C LEU A 61 14.10 10.38 -7.85
N LEU A 62 13.19 10.37 -8.82
CA LEU A 62 12.57 9.15 -9.34
C LEU A 62 12.84 8.98 -10.83
N PRO A 63 13.97 8.39 -11.26
CA PRO A 63 14.32 8.31 -12.69
C PRO A 63 13.31 7.55 -13.58
N TYR A 64 12.38 6.78 -12.99
CA TYR A 64 11.39 5.97 -13.71
C TYR A 64 9.95 6.34 -13.35
N TRP A 65 9.68 7.61 -13.03
CA TRP A 65 8.32 8.08 -12.82
C TRP A 65 7.65 8.56 -14.12
N ARG A 66 6.32 8.44 -14.17
CA ARG A 66 5.50 9.09 -15.19
C ARG A 66 4.18 9.55 -14.60
N GLU A 67 3.70 10.65 -15.16
CA GLU A 67 2.38 11.19 -14.86
C GLU A 67 1.32 10.52 -15.74
N HIS A 68 0.19 10.13 -15.12
CA HIS A 68 -1.05 9.78 -15.81
C HIS A 68 -2.15 10.69 -15.27
N ARG A 69 -2.38 11.81 -15.97
CA ARG A 69 -3.30 12.86 -15.52
C ARG A 69 -4.75 12.47 -15.77
N ILE A 70 -5.52 12.38 -14.69
CA ILE A 70 -6.96 12.12 -14.75
C ILE A 70 -7.71 13.43 -14.60
N ILE A 71 -8.61 13.71 -15.55
CA ILE A 71 -9.45 14.91 -15.53
C ILE A 71 -10.56 14.71 -14.50
N GLU A 72 -10.66 15.64 -13.54
CA GLU A 72 -11.79 15.67 -12.61
C GLU A 72 -13.06 16.12 -13.34
N ASP A 73 -14.08 15.28 -13.28
CA ASP A 73 -15.45 15.59 -13.71
C ASP A 73 -16.44 15.25 -12.57
N ASP A 74 -17.74 15.46 -12.82
CA ASP A 74 -18.81 15.17 -11.85
C ASP A 74 -18.88 13.68 -11.45
N ASN A 75 -18.20 12.79 -12.18
CA ASN A 75 -18.16 11.35 -11.93
C ASN A 75 -16.89 10.89 -11.23
N PHE A 76 -15.96 11.81 -10.93
CA PHE A 76 -14.68 11.49 -10.31
C PHE A 76 -14.88 10.84 -8.93
N THR A 77 -14.21 9.71 -8.75
CA THR A 77 -14.01 9.11 -7.43
C THR A 77 -12.57 8.61 -7.37
N TRP A 78 -11.99 8.57 -6.17
CA TRP A 78 -10.68 7.95 -5.96
C TRP A 78 -10.65 6.50 -6.46
N ALA A 79 -11.74 5.74 -6.32
CA ALA A 79 -11.82 4.37 -6.82
C ALA A 79 -11.66 4.30 -8.35
N LYS A 80 -12.41 5.13 -9.08
CA LYS A 80 -12.37 5.17 -10.55
C LYS A 80 -11.01 5.66 -11.05
N SER A 81 -10.45 6.70 -10.43
CA SER A 81 -9.14 7.22 -10.84
C SER A 81 -8.00 6.27 -10.51
N THR A 82 -8.05 5.57 -9.37
CA THR A 82 -7.08 4.51 -9.06
C THR A 82 -7.22 3.32 -10.01
N LEU A 83 -8.44 2.95 -10.41
CA LEU A 83 -8.66 1.88 -11.40
C LEU A 83 -8.08 2.25 -12.76
N GLU A 84 -8.31 3.48 -13.22
CA GLU A 84 -7.73 3.98 -14.47
C GLU A 84 -6.19 4.01 -14.43
N LEU A 85 -5.61 4.41 -13.29
CA LEU A 85 -4.16 4.32 -13.07
C LEU A 85 -3.64 2.89 -13.11
N LEU A 86 -4.40 1.95 -12.54
CA LEU A 86 -4.01 0.54 -12.48
C LEU A 86 -3.91 -0.09 -13.87
N GLU A 87 -4.72 0.36 -14.84
CA GLU A 87 -4.61 -0.10 -16.25
C GLU A 87 -3.27 0.27 -16.91
N GLN A 88 -2.50 1.18 -16.31
CA GLN A 88 -1.16 1.53 -16.76
C GLN A 88 -0.07 0.58 -16.23
N VAL A 89 -0.37 -0.25 -15.22
CA VAL A 89 0.58 -1.13 -14.55
C VAL A 89 0.80 -2.40 -15.38
N LYS A 90 2.06 -2.78 -15.56
CA LYS A 90 2.46 -3.98 -16.32
C LYS A 90 3.10 -5.07 -15.46
N THR A 91 3.47 -4.73 -14.24
CA THR A 91 4.05 -5.66 -13.27
C THR A 91 2.95 -6.48 -12.60
N PRO A 92 3.26 -7.67 -12.07
CA PRO A 92 2.27 -8.50 -11.39
C PRO A 92 1.76 -7.91 -10.08
N TYR A 93 2.55 -7.04 -9.44
CA TYR A 93 2.21 -6.39 -8.18
C TYR A 93 2.23 -4.87 -8.26
N VAL A 94 1.36 -4.25 -7.48
CA VAL A 94 1.28 -2.81 -7.33
C VAL A 94 1.38 -2.44 -5.86
N PHE A 95 2.25 -1.49 -5.54
CA PHE A 95 2.21 -0.81 -4.25
C PHE A 95 1.31 0.41 -4.43
N TYR A 96 0.09 0.33 -3.89
CA TYR A 96 -0.75 1.51 -3.76
C TYR A 96 -0.21 2.31 -2.56
N LEU A 97 0.41 3.45 -2.84
CA LEU A 97 1.11 4.29 -1.88
C LEU A 97 0.42 5.66 -1.80
N ILE A 98 0.35 6.23 -0.60
CA ILE A 98 -0.08 7.61 -0.33
C ILE A 98 1.09 8.46 0.19
N GLU A 99 0.90 9.78 0.24
CA GLU A 99 1.93 10.76 0.58
C GLU A 99 2.45 10.70 2.02
N ASP A 100 1.67 10.15 2.96
CA ASP A 100 1.93 10.18 4.40
C ASP A 100 2.74 8.97 4.91
N ARG A 101 3.22 8.09 4.02
CA ARG A 101 3.96 6.88 4.39
C ARG A 101 5.45 6.95 4.11
N MET A 102 6.18 6.48 5.10
CA MET A 102 7.63 6.55 5.13
C MET A 102 8.22 5.16 5.28
N PHE A 103 9.33 4.89 4.61
CA PHE A 103 10.15 3.74 4.93
C PHE A 103 10.88 3.98 6.25
N TYR A 104 10.54 3.18 7.27
CA TYR A 104 11.16 3.27 8.58
C TYR A 104 12.35 2.32 8.65
N GLN A 105 13.56 2.89 8.59
CA GLN A 105 14.84 2.14 8.71
C GLN A 105 15.02 0.97 7.73
N THR A 106 14.14 0.83 6.73
CA THR A 106 14.18 -0.26 5.76
C THR A 106 15.03 0.13 4.56
N THR A 107 15.90 -0.77 4.16
CA THR A 107 16.78 -0.62 2.99
C THR A 107 16.14 -1.18 1.71
N GLU A 108 16.64 -0.76 0.55
CA GLU A 108 16.28 -1.35 -0.76
C GLU A 108 16.50 -2.86 -0.79
N GLU A 109 17.58 -3.35 -0.18
CA GLU A 109 17.91 -4.78 -0.14
C GLU A 109 16.89 -5.57 0.68
N GLU A 110 16.55 -5.10 1.88
CA GLU A 110 15.55 -5.75 2.75
C GLU A 110 14.18 -5.77 2.08
N PHE A 111 13.75 -4.65 1.51
CA PHE A 111 12.46 -4.59 0.83
C PHE A 111 12.44 -5.45 -0.44
N THR A 112 13.56 -5.55 -1.15
CA THR A 112 13.68 -6.47 -2.30
C THR A 112 13.48 -7.93 -1.89
N LYS A 113 14.04 -8.36 -0.75
CA LYS A 113 13.83 -9.73 -0.22
C LYS A 113 12.36 -9.97 0.15
N VAL A 114 11.72 -9.01 0.81
CA VAL A 114 10.27 -9.06 1.10
C VAL A 114 9.46 -9.21 -0.18
N MET A 115 9.75 -8.41 -1.20
CA MET A 115 9.03 -8.47 -2.47
C MET A 115 9.25 -9.76 -3.23
N GLN A 116 10.43 -10.37 -3.10
CA GLN A 116 10.69 -11.69 -3.66
C GLN A 116 9.83 -12.76 -2.96
N ASP A 117 9.74 -12.72 -1.63
CA ASP A 117 8.86 -13.64 -0.87
C ASP A 117 7.38 -13.46 -1.25
N VAL A 118 6.92 -12.22 -1.41
CA VAL A 118 5.55 -11.88 -1.87
C VAL A 118 5.29 -12.49 -3.25
N HIS A 119 6.24 -12.34 -4.17
CA HIS A 119 6.12 -12.84 -5.53
C HIS A 119 6.13 -14.36 -5.60
N ASP A 120 7.12 -15.01 -4.99
CA ASP A 120 7.35 -16.45 -5.10
C ASP A 120 6.27 -17.29 -4.40
N ASN A 121 5.55 -16.68 -3.44
CA ASN A 121 4.45 -17.33 -2.74
C ASN A 121 3.05 -16.96 -3.27
N ASP A 122 2.97 -16.20 -4.37
CA ASP A 122 1.72 -15.74 -4.99
C ASP A 122 0.77 -15.06 -4.01
N ILE A 123 1.27 -14.04 -3.30
CA ILE A 123 0.55 -13.35 -2.23
C ILE A 123 -0.41 -12.31 -2.80
N GLY A 124 -1.71 -12.59 -2.81
CA GLY A 124 -2.72 -11.67 -3.37
C GLY A 124 -2.77 -10.29 -2.71
N PHE A 125 -2.53 -10.22 -1.40
CA PHE A 125 -2.45 -8.94 -0.68
C PHE A 125 -1.48 -8.99 0.49
N PHE A 126 -0.58 -8.01 0.54
CA PHE A 126 0.43 -7.83 1.55
C PHE A 126 0.24 -6.48 2.24
N LEU A 127 -0.07 -6.52 3.53
CA LEU A 127 -0.22 -5.32 4.34
C LEU A 127 1.13 -4.92 4.92
N ILE A 128 1.67 -3.80 4.46
CA ILE A 128 3.06 -3.39 4.72
C ILE A 128 3.22 -2.81 6.14
N GLY A 129 2.17 -2.18 6.68
CA GLY A 129 2.13 -1.73 8.06
C GLY A 129 1.84 -2.89 9.01
N LYS A 130 2.69 -3.10 10.02
CA LYS A 130 2.33 -3.96 11.16
C LYS A 130 1.21 -3.28 11.93
N ILE A 131 0.01 -3.79 11.81
CA ILE A 131 -1.09 -3.44 12.71
C ILE A 131 -0.66 -3.92 14.12
N PRO A 132 -0.64 -3.08 15.17
CA PRO A 132 -0.27 -3.51 16.52
C PRO A 132 -1.10 -4.72 17.02
N LYS A 133 -2.38 -4.79 16.63
CA LYS A 133 -3.29 -5.92 16.89
C LYS A 133 -2.80 -7.26 16.30
N TYR A 134 -1.95 -7.22 15.27
CA TYR A 134 -1.43 -8.38 14.53
C TYR A 134 0.10 -8.53 14.63
N GLY A 135 0.80 -7.52 15.18
CA GLY A 135 2.26 -7.39 15.11
C GLY A 135 3.04 -7.78 16.36
N LEU A 136 2.38 -7.93 17.51
CA LEU A 136 3.03 -8.20 18.82
C LEU A 136 2.98 -9.67 19.25
N VAL A 137 2.18 -10.49 18.56
CA VAL A 137 2.04 -11.92 18.84
C VAL A 137 1.90 -12.67 17.52
N LYS A 138 2.49 -13.86 17.41
CA LYS A 138 2.29 -14.78 16.27
C LYS A 138 0.79 -15.05 16.02
N HIS A 139 -0.06 -14.78 17.02
CA HIS A 139 -1.50 -15.01 16.98
C HIS A 139 -2.30 -13.83 17.55
N PRO A 140 -2.77 -12.86 16.73
CA PRO A 140 -3.78 -11.86 17.11
C PRO A 140 -4.91 -12.45 17.96
N LEU A 141 -5.33 -11.77 19.03
CA LEU A 141 -6.35 -12.25 19.99
C LEU A 141 -7.64 -12.72 19.31
N ALA A 142 -8.11 -12.01 18.28
CA ALA A 142 -9.31 -12.39 17.53
C ALA A 142 -9.19 -13.74 16.80
N CYS A 143 -7.97 -14.24 16.58
CA CYS A 143 -7.70 -15.54 15.99
C CYS A 143 -7.56 -16.65 17.05
N GLN A 144 -7.27 -16.28 18.31
CA GLN A 144 -7.25 -17.23 19.43
C GLN A 144 -8.67 -17.73 19.74
N ASP A 145 -9.67 -16.85 19.65
CA ASP A 145 -11.09 -17.16 19.93
C ASP A 145 -11.71 -18.16 18.93
N VAL A 146 -11.16 -18.25 17.71
CA VAL A 146 -11.63 -19.17 16.66
C VAL A 146 -10.78 -20.45 16.56
N GLY A 147 -9.73 -20.59 17.36
CA GLY A 147 -8.87 -21.78 17.38
C GLY A 147 -8.06 -22.00 16.09
N VAL A 148 -7.96 -21.01 15.21
CA VAL A 148 -7.20 -21.07 13.95
C VAL A 148 -5.97 -20.18 14.09
N PRO A 149 -4.74 -20.70 13.96
CA PRO A 149 -3.56 -19.85 13.92
C PRO A 149 -3.71 -18.90 12.72
N PRO A 150 -3.64 -17.57 12.91
CA PRO A 150 -3.76 -16.64 11.79
C PRO A 150 -2.70 -16.89 10.74
N TYR A 151 -1.52 -17.35 11.18
CA TYR A 151 -0.43 -17.67 10.29
C TYR A 151 -0.08 -19.15 10.32
N GLU A 152 -0.31 -19.83 9.19
CA GLU A 152 -0.02 -21.26 9.03
C GLU A 152 1.39 -21.50 8.47
N TYR A 153 1.93 -20.53 7.73
CA TYR A 153 3.20 -20.63 7.01
C TYR A 153 3.98 -19.31 7.10
N GLU A 154 5.30 -19.36 6.94
CA GLU A 154 6.17 -18.18 6.98
C GLU A 154 7.40 -18.36 6.07
N THR A 155 7.98 -17.24 5.64
CA THR A 155 9.36 -17.17 5.10
C THR A 155 10.27 -16.49 6.12
N ASP A 156 11.50 -16.14 5.74
CA ASP A 156 12.38 -15.34 6.58
C ASP A 156 11.85 -13.91 6.82
N ASN A 157 10.99 -13.37 5.94
CA ASN A 157 10.58 -11.97 5.99
C ASN A 157 9.07 -11.73 6.22
N ILE A 158 8.19 -12.70 5.91
CA ILE A 158 6.74 -12.51 5.98
C ILE A 158 5.99 -13.65 6.67
N TYR A 159 4.84 -13.32 7.27
CA TYR A 159 3.86 -14.27 7.81
C TYR A 159 2.67 -14.40 6.86
N PHE A 160 2.21 -15.62 6.58
CA PHE A 160 1.09 -15.87 5.65
C PHE A 160 -0.23 -16.11 6.34
N TYR A 161 -1.34 -15.60 5.82
CA TYR A 161 -2.69 -15.95 6.25
C TYR A 161 -3.63 -16.12 5.06
N GLU A 162 -4.69 -16.89 5.21
CA GLU A 162 -5.69 -17.07 4.16
C GLU A 162 -6.77 -15.98 4.17
N GLY A 163 -7.39 -15.74 3.01
CA GLY A 163 -8.46 -14.75 2.82
C GLY A 163 -9.64 -14.90 3.77
N LYS A 164 -10.00 -16.13 4.15
CA LYS A 164 -11.02 -16.43 5.16
C LYS A 164 -10.73 -15.81 6.54
N ASN A 165 -9.44 -15.55 6.83
CA ASN A 165 -8.96 -14.98 8.08
C ASN A 165 -8.66 -13.47 7.96
N ALA A 166 -8.76 -12.88 6.77
CA ALA A 166 -8.43 -11.47 6.54
C ALA A 166 -9.37 -10.53 7.34
N PRO A 167 -8.87 -9.45 7.98
CA PRO A 167 -9.71 -8.43 8.62
C PRO A 167 -10.72 -7.79 7.64
N PRO A 168 -11.90 -7.36 8.11
CA PRO A 168 -13.00 -6.94 7.24
C PRO A 168 -12.96 -5.46 6.78
N TYR A 169 -12.27 -5.10 5.70
CA TYR A 169 -12.27 -3.72 5.13
C TYR A 169 -12.30 -3.72 3.60
N PRO A 170 -12.74 -2.70 2.85
CA PRO A 170 -12.87 -2.80 1.39
C PRO A 170 -11.56 -2.72 0.61
N ILE A 171 -10.55 -1.97 1.11
CA ILE A 171 -9.22 -1.78 0.54
C ILE A 171 -8.32 -1.10 1.60
N SER A 172 -7.00 -1.28 1.49
CA SER A 172 -5.97 -0.52 2.20
C SER A 172 -5.15 0.35 1.23
N ASN A 173 -4.92 1.61 1.60
CA ASN A 173 -4.09 2.58 0.89
C ASN A 173 -2.58 2.39 1.11
N ASP A 174 -2.19 1.40 1.94
CA ASP A 174 -0.80 1.12 2.33
C ASP A 174 -0.50 -0.37 2.24
N ALA A 175 -0.69 -0.90 1.04
CA ALA A 175 -0.57 -2.31 0.79
C ALA A 175 -0.05 -2.58 -0.62
N ILE A 176 0.56 -3.75 -0.73
CA ILE A 176 0.94 -4.33 -2.00
C ILE A 176 -0.14 -5.31 -2.38
N TYR A 177 -0.62 -5.17 -3.61
CA TYR A 177 -1.63 -6.04 -4.17
C TYR A 177 -1.06 -6.75 -5.37
N ARG A 178 -1.48 -7.99 -5.59
CA ARG A 178 -1.47 -8.53 -6.93
C ARG A 178 -2.48 -7.72 -7.77
N VAL A 179 -2.12 -7.39 -9.02
CA VAL A 179 -2.89 -6.41 -9.83
C VAL A 179 -4.36 -6.81 -10.01
N ASP A 180 -4.64 -8.09 -10.28
CA ASP A 180 -6.00 -8.63 -10.42
C ASP A 180 -6.83 -8.46 -9.14
N VAL A 181 -6.20 -8.59 -7.97
CA VAL A 181 -6.83 -8.43 -6.66
C VAL A 181 -7.26 -6.99 -6.42
N LEU A 182 -6.38 -6.02 -6.70
CA LEU A 182 -6.72 -4.61 -6.58
C LEU A 182 -7.80 -4.22 -7.58
N LYS A 183 -7.69 -4.66 -8.84
CA LYS A 183 -8.67 -4.40 -9.89
C LYS A 183 -10.07 -4.87 -9.48
N LYS A 184 -10.20 -6.12 -9.05
CA LYS A 184 -11.48 -6.68 -8.57
C LYS A 184 -12.03 -5.92 -7.36
N SER A 185 -11.16 -5.47 -6.45
CA SER A 185 -11.58 -4.66 -5.30
C SER A 185 -12.16 -3.31 -5.73
N LEU A 186 -11.49 -2.61 -6.65
CA LEU A 186 -11.92 -1.30 -7.15
C LEU A 186 -13.22 -1.41 -7.96
N GLU A 187 -13.32 -2.38 -8.87
CA GLU A 187 -14.53 -2.66 -9.63
C GLU A 187 -15.72 -2.94 -8.70
N ARG A 188 -15.52 -3.75 -7.65
CA ARG A 188 -16.54 -3.99 -6.63
C ARG A 188 -16.97 -2.71 -5.95
N ILE A 189 -16.03 -1.92 -5.42
CA ILE A 189 -16.32 -0.66 -4.72
C ILE A 189 -17.12 0.29 -5.61
N ILE A 190 -16.76 0.41 -6.89
CA ILE A 190 -17.46 1.25 -7.87
C ILE A 190 -18.89 0.76 -8.08
N ASN A 191 -19.08 -0.55 -8.23
CA ASN A 191 -20.40 -1.13 -8.48
C ASN A 191 -21.32 -1.11 -7.25
N THR A 192 -20.76 -1.31 -6.05
CA THR A 192 -21.53 -1.38 -4.80
C THR A 192 -21.66 -0.02 -4.10
N HIS A 193 -20.96 1.02 -4.59
CA HIS A 193 -20.89 2.35 -3.97
C HIS A 193 -20.40 2.29 -2.52
N GLU A 194 -19.49 1.34 -2.22
CA GLU A 194 -18.88 1.21 -0.90
C GLU A 194 -18.04 2.45 -0.56
N LYS A 195 -18.19 2.94 0.68
CA LYS A 195 -17.37 4.05 1.16
C LYS A 195 -15.94 3.56 1.39
N ILE A 196 -14.98 4.17 0.68
CA ILE A 196 -13.56 3.97 0.98
C ILE A 196 -13.27 4.67 2.32
N PRO A 197 -12.72 3.98 3.33
CA PRO A 197 -12.36 4.60 4.60
C PRO A 197 -11.30 5.69 4.37
N ARG A 198 -11.49 6.87 4.98
CA ARG A 198 -10.57 8.03 4.89
C ARG A 198 -9.25 7.78 5.62
N VAL A 199 -9.31 7.00 6.69
CA VAL A 199 -8.19 6.62 7.55
C VAL A 199 -8.28 5.12 7.70
N LEU A 200 -7.15 4.45 7.55
CA LEU A 200 -7.04 3.01 7.56
C LEU A 200 -7.44 2.43 8.89
N GLU A 201 -8.68 1.95 8.98
CA GLU A 201 -8.93 0.83 9.85
C GLU A 201 -8.38 -0.41 9.15
N TYR A 202 -7.31 -0.94 9.73
CA TYR A 202 -6.45 -1.90 9.09
C TYR A 202 -7.18 -3.19 8.67
N GLY A 203 -7.27 -3.43 7.36
CA GLY A 203 -7.47 -4.80 6.88
C GLY A 203 -7.66 -5.00 5.38
N GLY A 204 -7.94 -6.25 5.02
CA GLY A 204 -8.04 -6.70 3.64
C GLY A 204 -9.48 -6.66 3.13
N PRO A 205 -9.69 -6.50 1.81
CA PRO A 205 -11.00 -6.56 1.17
C PRO A 205 -12.00 -7.56 1.79
N ASN A 206 -13.12 -7.05 2.30
CA ASN A 206 -14.21 -7.77 2.99
C ASN A 206 -14.71 -9.00 2.22
N TRP A 207 -14.55 -8.96 0.90
CA TRP A 207 -14.96 -10.00 -0.01
C TRP A 207 -13.97 -11.18 -0.08
N TYR A 208 -12.72 -11.04 0.36
CA TYR A 208 -11.75 -12.14 0.39
C TYR A 208 -12.28 -13.35 1.13
N ARG A 209 -12.95 -13.14 2.26
CA ARG A 209 -13.51 -14.23 3.07
C ARG A 209 -14.54 -15.08 2.34
N ARG A 210 -15.23 -14.50 1.34
CA ARG A 210 -16.33 -15.15 0.63
C ARG A 210 -15.93 -15.58 -0.77
N ASP A 211 -15.30 -14.70 -1.52
CA ASP A 211 -15.08 -14.93 -2.95
C ASP A 211 -13.72 -15.61 -3.21
N TRP A 212 -12.70 -15.38 -2.35
CA TRP A 212 -11.36 -15.98 -2.45
C TRP A 212 -10.81 -16.42 -1.08
N PRO A 213 -11.49 -17.35 -0.38
CA PRO A 213 -11.16 -17.70 1.00
C PRO A 213 -9.77 -18.31 1.17
N GLU A 214 -9.23 -18.96 0.13
CA GLU A 214 -7.93 -19.64 0.13
C GLU A 214 -6.79 -18.76 -0.39
N MET A 215 -7.07 -17.52 -0.81
CA MET A 215 -6.02 -16.62 -1.29
C MET A 215 -5.03 -16.32 -0.18
N LYS A 216 -3.75 -16.47 -0.49
CA LYS A 216 -2.67 -16.15 0.45
C LYS A 216 -2.52 -14.64 0.57
N HIS A 217 -2.44 -14.19 1.81
CA HIS A 217 -2.10 -12.85 2.20
C HIS A 217 -0.87 -12.87 3.09
N ALA A 218 -0.26 -11.71 3.29
CA ALA A 218 0.87 -11.61 4.18
C ALA A 218 0.95 -10.30 4.98
N VAL A 219 1.74 -10.34 6.04
CA VAL A 219 2.24 -9.19 6.80
C VAL A 219 3.74 -9.35 7.04
N PRO A 220 4.51 -8.25 7.19
CA PRO A 220 5.94 -8.38 7.40
C PRO A 220 6.28 -8.81 8.82
N LYS A 221 7.39 -9.54 8.96
CA LYS A 221 7.97 -9.90 10.26
C LYS A 221 8.60 -8.70 10.95
N ASN A 222 9.09 -7.73 10.19
CA ASN A 222 9.67 -6.47 10.67
C ASN A 222 8.78 -5.28 10.29
N HIS A 223 9.01 -4.12 10.90
CA HIS A 223 8.36 -2.89 10.45
C HIS A 223 9.01 -2.44 9.14
N ILE A 224 8.21 -2.21 8.10
CA ILE A 224 8.70 -1.75 6.80
C ILE A 224 8.38 -0.26 6.60
N ILE A 225 7.13 0.12 6.88
CA ILE A 225 6.67 1.51 6.80
C ILE A 225 5.97 1.95 8.09
N THR A 226 6.00 3.25 8.36
CA THR A 226 5.24 3.92 9.45
C THR A 226 4.47 5.12 8.88
N SER A 227 3.36 5.52 9.51
CA SER A 227 2.82 6.88 9.33
C SER A 227 3.65 7.87 10.16
N ASP A 228 3.70 9.12 9.74
CA ASP A 228 4.23 10.19 10.59
C ASP A 228 3.40 10.33 11.89
N ASP A 229 2.09 10.05 11.84
CA ASP A 229 1.19 10.00 13.02
C ASP A 229 1.59 8.93 14.04
N ASP A 230 2.27 7.87 13.57
CA ASP A 230 2.74 6.77 14.41
C ASP A 230 4.14 7.02 14.98
N SER A 231 4.84 8.08 14.53
CA SER A 231 6.26 8.33 14.87
C SER A 231 6.49 8.99 16.23
N ASP A 232 5.44 9.59 16.82
CA ASP A 232 5.45 10.14 18.19
C ASP A 232 5.04 9.10 19.25
N HIS A 233 4.58 7.93 18.83
CA HIS A 233 4.44 6.80 19.73
C HIS A 233 5.80 6.14 19.87
N GLU A 234 6.38 6.18 21.09
CA GLU A 234 7.44 5.26 21.51
C GLU A 234 6.90 3.82 21.39
N LEU A 235 6.94 3.27 20.17
CA LEU A 235 6.53 1.91 19.89
C LEU A 235 7.65 0.97 20.35
N GLY A 236 7.59 0.62 21.63
CA GLY A 236 8.36 -0.48 22.22
C GLY A 236 9.44 -0.04 23.20
N LYS A 237 9.06 0.02 24.48
CA LYS A 237 9.83 -0.65 25.54
C LYS A 237 9.12 -1.95 25.90
#